data_AF-A0A445MUF7-F1
#
_entry.id   AF-A0A445MUF7-F1
#
_cell.length_a   1.000
_cell.length_b   1.000
_cell.length_c   1.000
_cell.angle_alpha   90.00
_cell.angle_beta   90.00
_cell.angle_gamma   90.00
#
_symmetry.space_group_name_H-M   'P 1'
#
loop_
_entity.id
_entity.type
_entity.pdbx_description
1 polymer ?
#
loop_
_entity_poly.entity_id
_entity_poly.type
_entity_poly.pdbx_seq_one_letter_code
_entity_poly.pdbx_strand_id
1 'polypeptide(L)'
;MDRDRICNYKGLTRREVLKYGLYGGLAVGLPMGLWLGGCAGNRDKIKPNVILISLDTLRADHLGCYGYKRSTSPAIDSLALQGILFEDVTAPAPWTLPSHASLLTGRYPSKNGVILQTNSLGEEIPTLAEVMRRHGFATSAIVNSLWLSTKNGLHRGFDDFAYVVEHGAQIKAAEITDKAVKWLSENGDKRFFLFLHYYDVHSDYIASPKYLKQYETPYKGFADGTTGQLLLHRRRLIEYSRADMEHMVNLYDAGILQTDDELLRLINVPFRDG
;
A
#
# COMPACT_ATOMS: atom_id res chain seq x y z
N MET A 1 38.47 -41.22 5.74
CA MET A 1 38.38 -40.86 7.16
C MET A 1 37.24 -39.88 7.33
N ASP A 2 36.17 -40.40 7.91
CA ASP A 2 34.95 -39.78 8.46
C ASP A 2 34.23 -38.66 7.69
N ARG A 3 33.27 -39.08 6.87
CA ARG A 3 32.00 -38.37 6.64
C ARG A 3 30.98 -39.07 7.53
N ASP A 4 30.41 -38.36 8.51
CA ASP A 4 29.06 -38.58 9.05
C ASP A 4 28.92 -37.86 10.41
N ARG A 5 28.22 -36.72 10.43
CA ARG A 5 27.51 -36.19 11.61
C ARG A 5 26.42 -35.23 11.14
N ILE A 6 25.39 -35.82 10.52
CA ILE A 6 24.07 -35.19 10.34
C ILE A 6 23.35 -35.28 11.68
N CYS A 7 23.15 -34.13 12.34
CA CYS A 7 22.25 -34.01 13.49
C CYS A 7 20.80 -34.18 13.00
N ASN A 8 20.25 -35.39 13.19
CA ASN A 8 18.84 -35.68 13.05
C ASN A 8 18.07 -35.14 14.28
N TYR A 9 17.54 -33.91 14.20
CA TYR A 9 16.53 -33.45 15.16
C TYR A 9 15.14 -33.78 14.59
N LYS A 10 14.53 -34.87 15.07
CA LYS A 10 13.11 -35.17 14.81
C LYS A 10 12.25 -34.19 15.61
N GLY A 11 11.88 -33.07 15.00
CA GLY A 11 10.88 -32.16 15.55
C GLY A 11 9.48 -32.77 15.51
N LEU A 12 8.70 -32.53 16.57
CA LEU A 12 7.29 -32.94 16.67
C LEU A 12 6.48 -32.41 15.49
N THR A 13 5.63 -33.25 14.92
CA THR A 13 4.76 -32.85 13.80
C THR A 13 3.60 -31.99 14.29
N ARG A 14 3.09 -31.12 13.41
CA ARG A 14 1.92 -30.23 13.67
C ARG A 14 0.69 -30.97 14.23
N ARG A 15 0.56 -32.26 13.93
CA ARG A 15 -0.54 -33.13 14.38
C ARG A 15 -0.37 -33.62 15.84
N GLU A 16 0.86 -33.69 16.33
CA GLU A 16 1.17 -34.10 17.71
C GLU A 16 0.96 -32.95 18.69
N VAL A 17 1.33 -31.71 18.30
CA VAL A 17 1.08 -30.49 19.11
C VAL A 17 -0.42 -30.30 19.41
N LEU A 18 -1.29 -30.57 18.43
CA LEU A 18 -2.74 -30.47 18.60
C LEU A 18 -3.32 -31.58 19.49
N LYS A 19 -2.67 -32.74 19.58
CA LYS A 19 -3.11 -33.85 20.43
C LYS A 19 -2.79 -33.61 21.91
N TYR A 20 -1.62 -33.03 22.21
CA TYR A 20 -1.24 -32.71 23.59
C TYR A 20 -1.92 -31.46 24.15
N GLY A 21 -2.30 -30.51 23.29
CA GLY A 21 -3.07 -29.32 23.71
C GLY A 21 -4.51 -29.62 24.17
N LEU A 22 -5.08 -30.76 23.77
CA LEU A 22 -6.49 -31.09 24.07
C LEU A 22 -6.68 -31.93 25.35
N TYR A 23 -5.62 -32.51 25.92
CA TYR A 23 -5.70 -33.42 27.08
C TYR A 23 -4.97 -32.93 28.34
N GLY A 24 -4.34 -31.74 28.31
CA GLY A 24 -3.57 -31.20 29.44
C GLY A 24 -4.34 -30.33 30.44
N GLY A 25 -5.68 -30.27 30.38
CA GLY A 25 -6.49 -29.29 31.12
C GLY A 25 -7.58 -29.85 32.02
N LEU A 26 -7.47 -31.10 32.48
CA LEU A 26 -8.48 -31.74 33.35
C LEU A 26 -7.79 -32.48 34.50
N ALA A 27 -7.39 -31.74 35.53
CA ALA A 27 -7.34 -32.15 36.95
C ALA A 27 -6.45 -31.19 37.75
N VAL A 28 -7.05 -30.22 38.46
CA VAL A 28 -6.90 -29.95 39.90
C VAL A 28 -7.95 -28.89 40.24
N GLY A 29 -8.88 -29.22 41.13
CA GLY A 29 -9.91 -28.31 41.62
C GLY A 29 -9.61 -27.76 43.01
N LEU A 30 -10.40 -26.74 43.36
CA LEU A 30 -10.72 -26.16 44.69
C LEU A 30 -9.85 -24.97 45.19
N PRO A 31 -10.46 -24.01 45.93
CA PRO A 31 -10.74 -22.67 45.39
C PRO A 31 -10.10 -21.57 46.27
N MET A 32 -9.50 -20.57 45.63
CA MET A 32 -8.93 -19.45 46.37
C MET A 32 -9.43 -18.14 45.80
N GLY A 33 -10.32 -17.52 46.57
CA GLY A 33 -10.39 -16.07 46.72
C GLY A 33 -10.86 -15.27 45.51
N LEU A 34 -12.15 -14.97 45.51
CA LEU A 34 -12.69 -13.64 45.20
C LEU A 34 -11.66 -12.51 45.40
N TRP A 35 -10.98 -12.13 44.31
CA TRP A 35 -10.38 -10.80 44.08
C TRP A 35 -10.45 -10.51 42.58
N LEU A 36 -11.65 -10.60 41.98
CA LEU A 36 -11.96 -9.89 40.74
C LEU A 36 -12.45 -8.49 41.09
N GLY A 37 -11.62 -7.77 41.85
CA GLY A 37 -11.76 -6.33 42.04
C GLY A 37 -11.31 -5.65 40.75
N GLY A 38 -12.30 -5.05 40.06
CA GLY A 38 -12.19 -4.07 39.00
C GLY A 38 -10.80 -3.66 38.52
N CYS A 39 -10.35 -4.29 37.44
CA CYS A 39 -9.57 -3.61 36.40
C CYS A 39 -10.32 -3.68 35.06
N ALA A 40 -11.64 -3.49 35.09
CA ALA A 40 -12.31 -2.85 33.97
C ALA A 40 -11.97 -1.35 34.04
N GLY A 41 -10.68 -1.03 33.93
CA GLY A 41 -10.28 0.31 33.55
C GLY A 41 -10.96 0.54 32.22
N ASN A 42 -11.89 1.49 32.19
CA ASN A 42 -12.37 2.09 30.97
C ASN A 42 -11.14 2.73 30.31
N ARG A 43 -10.31 1.91 29.66
CA ARG A 43 -9.50 2.40 28.55
C ARG A 43 -10.58 2.85 27.59
N ASP A 44 -10.88 4.14 27.57
CA ASP A 44 -11.44 4.75 26.39
C ASP A 44 -10.55 4.23 25.27
N LYS A 45 -11.05 3.21 24.57
CA LYS A 45 -10.25 2.52 23.55
C LYS A 45 -10.00 3.62 22.55
N ILE A 46 -8.78 4.16 22.53
CA ILE A 46 -8.36 5.11 21.51
C ILE A 46 -8.77 4.45 20.20
N LYS A 47 -9.78 5.03 19.56
CA LYS A 47 -10.29 4.52 18.29
C LYS A 47 -9.42 5.18 17.24
N PRO A 48 -8.44 4.46 16.67
CA PRO A 48 -7.49 5.10 15.78
C PRO A 48 -8.21 5.58 14.52
N ASN A 49 -7.69 6.67 13.99
CA ASN A 49 -7.91 7.04 12.60
C ASN A 49 -7.15 6.07 11.69
N VAL A 50 -7.65 5.88 10.48
CA VAL A 50 -7.05 4.95 9.52
C VAL A 50 -6.75 5.70 8.23
N ILE A 51 -5.49 5.69 7.82
CA ILE A 51 -5.05 6.15 6.50
C ILE A 51 -4.56 4.94 5.73
N LEU A 52 -5.15 4.67 4.56
CA LEU A 52 -4.69 3.67 3.62
C LEU A 52 -4.01 4.38 2.46
N ILE A 53 -2.70 4.15 2.29
CA ILE A 53 -1.90 4.75 1.21
C ILE A 53 -1.57 3.64 0.21
N SER A 54 -1.86 3.88 -1.08
CA SER A 54 -1.50 3.01 -2.19
C SER A 54 -0.67 3.79 -3.20
N LEU A 55 0.47 3.22 -3.61
CA LEU A 55 1.36 3.79 -4.63
C LEU A 55 1.31 2.85 -5.85
N ASP A 56 0.73 3.32 -6.95
CA ASP A 56 0.51 2.48 -8.14
C ASP A 56 1.84 2.08 -8.78
N THR A 57 1.98 0.80 -9.12
CA THR A 57 3.16 0.18 -9.75
C THR A 57 4.49 0.32 -8.98
N LEU A 58 4.47 0.69 -7.70
CA LEU A 58 5.67 0.73 -6.88
C LEU A 58 6.21 -0.69 -6.62
N ARG A 59 7.49 -0.90 -6.88
CA ARG A 59 8.21 -2.13 -6.58
C ARG A 59 8.88 -2.06 -5.22
N ALA A 60 8.69 -3.11 -4.42
CA ALA A 60 9.30 -3.20 -3.09
C ALA A 60 10.84 -3.21 -3.16
N ASP A 61 11.44 -3.85 -4.18
CA ASP A 61 12.90 -3.93 -4.32
C ASP A 61 13.59 -2.63 -4.74
N HIS A 62 12.81 -1.54 -4.88
CA HIS A 62 13.31 -0.16 -5.05
C HIS A 62 13.14 0.69 -3.78
N LEU A 63 12.89 0.08 -2.62
CA LEU A 63 12.73 0.76 -1.33
C LEU A 63 13.87 0.36 -0.36
N GLY A 64 14.38 1.34 0.39
CA GLY A 64 15.48 1.12 1.33
C GLY A 64 15.13 0.13 2.45
N CYS A 65 13.89 0.18 2.96
CA CYS A 65 13.38 -0.77 3.96
C CYS A 65 13.30 -2.23 3.48
N TYR A 66 13.32 -2.47 2.16
CA TYR A 66 13.43 -3.80 1.55
C TYR A 66 14.84 -4.11 1.02
N GLY A 67 15.84 -3.29 1.37
CA GLY A 67 17.25 -3.53 1.08
C GLY A 67 17.81 -2.84 -0.15
N TYR A 68 17.02 -1.98 -0.83
CA TYR A 68 17.51 -1.20 -1.96
C TYR A 68 18.64 -0.26 -1.57
N LYS A 69 19.63 -0.09 -2.45
CA LYS A 69 20.89 0.62 -2.12
C LYS A 69 20.86 2.10 -2.43
N ARG A 70 19.94 2.54 -3.28
CA ARG A 70 19.76 3.97 -3.60
C ARG A 70 18.78 4.59 -2.61
N SER A 71 19.02 5.85 -2.29
CA SER A 71 18.14 6.63 -1.39
C SER A 71 16.90 7.10 -2.14
N THR A 72 15.94 6.21 -2.36
CA THR A 72 14.67 6.49 -3.07
C THR A 72 13.50 6.74 -2.13
N SER A 73 13.53 6.22 -0.90
CA SER A 73 12.36 6.16 -0.02
C SER A 73 12.57 6.53 1.46
N PRO A 74 13.30 7.60 1.83
CA PRO A 74 13.53 7.93 3.24
C PRO A 74 12.28 8.01 4.14
N ALA A 75 11.16 8.54 3.65
CA ALA A 75 9.93 8.69 4.43
C ALA A 75 9.24 7.34 4.65
N ILE A 76 9.11 6.53 3.60
CA ILE A 76 8.58 5.15 3.69
C ILE A 76 9.48 4.30 4.60
N ASP A 77 10.81 4.46 4.52
CA ASP A 77 11.76 3.74 5.36
C ASP A 77 11.58 4.12 6.84
N SER A 78 11.38 5.41 7.13
CA SER A 78 11.08 5.89 8.48
C SER A 78 9.76 5.34 9.03
N LEU A 79 8.72 5.23 8.19
CA LEU A 79 7.45 4.59 8.57
C LEU A 79 7.63 3.11 8.90
N ALA A 80 8.43 2.39 8.10
CA ALA A 80 8.72 0.98 8.34
C ALA A 80 9.42 0.75 9.68
N LEU A 81 10.32 1.64 10.09
CA LEU A 81 11.02 1.57 11.38
C LEU A 81 10.10 1.79 12.59
N GLN A 82 8.98 2.51 12.40
CA GLN A 82 8.01 2.81 13.47
C GLN A 82 6.82 1.84 13.47
N GLY A 83 6.74 0.93 12.50
CA GLY A 83 5.61 0.06 12.27
C GLY A 83 5.98 -1.41 12.13
N ILE A 84 5.16 -2.12 11.36
CA ILE A 84 5.40 -3.52 10.98
C ILE A 84 5.62 -3.56 9.48
N LEU A 85 6.78 -4.07 9.06
CA LEU A 85 7.10 -4.36 7.67
C LEU A 85 6.74 -5.81 7.34
N PHE A 86 5.99 -6.02 6.26
CA PHE A 86 5.69 -7.36 5.75
C PHE A 86 6.57 -7.64 4.52
N GLU A 87 7.41 -8.67 4.60
CA GLU A 87 8.38 -8.99 3.54
C GLU A 87 7.82 -9.87 2.42
N ASP A 88 6.72 -10.60 2.71
CA ASP A 88 6.05 -11.49 1.75
C ASP A 88 4.58 -11.10 1.60
N VAL A 89 4.31 -10.26 0.59
CA VAL A 89 2.98 -9.77 0.25
C VAL A 89 2.80 -9.83 -1.26
N THR A 90 1.72 -10.48 -1.70
CA THR A 90 1.41 -10.64 -3.13
C THR A 90 0.07 -9.98 -3.46
N ALA A 91 0.06 -9.16 -4.52
CA ALA A 91 -1.17 -8.57 -5.03
C ALA A 91 -2.11 -9.65 -5.63
N PRO A 92 -3.43 -9.60 -5.38
CA PRO A 92 -4.38 -10.58 -5.92
C PRO A 92 -4.53 -10.55 -7.45
N ALA A 93 -4.08 -9.47 -8.11
CA ALA A 93 -4.11 -9.30 -9.55
C ALA A 93 -2.97 -8.38 -10.02
N PRO A 94 -2.49 -8.52 -11.27
CA PRO A 94 -1.29 -7.81 -11.75
C PRO A 94 -1.56 -6.41 -12.32
N TRP A 95 -2.75 -5.84 -12.14
CA TRP A 95 -3.10 -4.51 -12.66
C TRP A 95 -4.13 -3.78 -11.78
N THR A 96 -4.18 -2.45 -11.91
CA THR A 96 -4.77 -1.50 -10.96
C THR A 96 -6.19 -1.86 -10.52
N LEU A 97 -7.13 -2.01 -11.46
CA LEU A 97 -8.56 -2.16 -11.14
C LEU A 97 -8.87 -3.41 -10.27
N PRO A 98 -8.57 -4.65 -10.68
CA PRO A 98 -8.92 -5.83 -9.88
C PRO A 98 -8.08 -5.97 -8.61
N SER A 99 -6.84 -5.44 -8.60
CA SER A 99 -6.01 -5.40 -7.39
C SER A 99 -6.67 -4.54 -6.32
N HIS A 100 -7.08 -3.31 -6.69
CA HIS A 100 -7.77 -2.40 -5.77
C HIS A 100 -9.19 -2.83 -5.41
N ALA A 101 -9.94 -3.45 -6.34
CA ALA A 101 -11.22 -4.06 -6.02
C ALA A 101 -11.06 -5.14 -4.94
N SER A 102 -9.98 -5.93 -5.00
CA SER A 102 -9.68 -6.94 -3.98
C SER A 102 -9.28 -6.30 -2.65
N LEU A 103 -8.41 -5.29 -2.69
CA LEU A 103 -7.99 -4.51 -1.51
C LEU A 103 -9.20 -3.89 -0.77
N LEU A 104 -10.12 -3.27 -1.51
CA LEU A 104 -11.25 -2.54 -0.95
C LEU A 104 -12.47 -3.42 -0.63
N THR A 105 -12.43 -4.72 -0.91
CA THR A 105 -13.53 -5.64 -0.58
C THR A 105 -13.09 -6.81 0.29
N GLY A 106 -11.78 -7.05 0.43
CA GLY A 106 -11.24 -8.25 1.07
C GLY A 106 -11.56 -9.54 0.32
N ARG A 107 -11.90 -9.46 -0.98
CA ARG A 107 -12.30 -10.61 -1.81
C ARG A 107 -11.42 -10.71 -3.03
N TYR A 108 -11.00 -11.92 -3.38
CA TYR A 108 -10.29 -12.20 -4.63
C TYR A 108 -11.09 -11.78 -5.86
N PRO A 109 -10.43 -11.50 -7.02
CA PRO A 109 -11.11 -11.16 -8.27
C PRO A 109 -12.20 -12.16 -8.68
N SER A 110 -11.96 -13.45 -8.45
CA SER A 110 -12.94 -14.53 -8.70
C SER A 110 -14.20 -14.48 -7.83
N LYS A 111 -14.20 -13.66 -6.76
CA LYS A 111 -15.30 -13.49 -5.81
C LYS A 111 -15.93 -12.10 -5.83
N ASN A 112 -15.20 -11.08 -6.27
CA ASN A 112 -15.74 -9.72 -6.46
C ASN A 112 -16.19 -9.44 -7.91
N GLY A 113 -15.82 -10.32 -8.86
CA GLY A 113 -16.26 -10.25 -10.26
C GLY A 113 -15.51 -9.24 -11.14
N VAL A 114 -14.55 -8.50 -10.58
CA VAL A 114 -13.75 -7.50 -11.30
C VAL A 114 -12.50 -8.18 -11.84
N ILE A 115 -12.49 -8.52 -13.15
CA ILE A 115 -11.39 -9.27 -13.78
C ILE A 115 -10.95 -8.61 -15.10
N LEU A 116 -11.90 -8.09 -15.87
CA LEU A 116 -11.72 -7.50 -17.20
C LEU A 116 -11.85 -5.97 -17.13
N GLN A 117 -11.33 -5.28 -18.16
CA GLN A 117 -11.41 -3.82 -18.31
C GLN A 117 -12.85 -3.27 -18.39
N THR A 118 -13.81 -4.12 -18.78
CA THR A 118 -15.22 -3.75 -18.89
C THR A 118 -16.02 -4.05 -17.62
N ASN A 119 -15.39 -4.58 -16.56
CA ASN A 119 -16.08 -4.88 -15.32
C ASN A 119 -16.07 -3.65 -14.39
N SER A 120 -17.16 -3.50 -13.64
CA SER A 120 -17.27 -2.63 -12.48
C SER A 120 -17.65 -3.47 -11.26
N LEU A 121 -17.37 -2.97 -10.06
CA LEU A 121 -17.74 -3.69 -8.84
C LEU A 121 -19.28 -3.70 -8.67
N GLY A 122 -19.87 -4.89 -8.57
CA GLY A 122 -21.31 -5.08 -8.33
C GLY A 122 -21.77 -4.49 -7.00
N GLU A 123 -22.97 -3.91 -6.97
CA GLU A 123 -23.52 -3.19 -5.81
C GLU A 123 -23.69 -4.10 -4.57
N GLU A 124 -23.92 -5.39 -4.79
CA GLU A 124 -24.08 -6.41 -3.76
C GLU A 124 -22.80 -6.73 -2.97
N ILE A 125 -21.64 -6.35 -3.51
CA ILE A 125 -20.36 -6.55 -2.83
C ILE A 125 -20.08 -5.32 -1.95
N PRO A 126 -20.04 -5.48 -0.61
CA PRO A 126 -19.75 -4.37 0.28
C PRO A 126 -18.29 -3.93 0.16
N THR A 127 -18.06 -2.62 0.17
CA THR A 127 -16.70 -2.04 0.21
C THR A 127 -16.23 -1.82 1.65
N LEU A 128 -14.91 -1.73 1.84
CA LEU A 128 -14.27 -1.36 3.09
C LEU A 128 -14.77 0.00 3.57
N ALA A 129 -14.90 0.97 2.66
CA ALA A 129 -15.42 2.30 3.00
C ALA A 129 -16.87 2.24 3.50
N GLU A 130 -17.75 1.45 2.87
CA GLU A 130 -19.12 1.26 3.37
C GLU A 130 -19.14 0.60 4.76
N VAL A 131 -18.26 -0.37 5.00
CA VAL A 131 -18.10 -1.00 6.32
C VAL A 131 -17.63 0.03 7.35
N MET A 132 -16.62 0.84 7.04
CA MET A 132 -16.07 1.86 7.93
C MET A 132 -17.12 2.94 8.23
N ARG A 133 -17.82 3.46 7.22
CA ARG A 133 -18.89 4.45 7.38
C ARG A 133 -20.00 3.96 8.31
N ARG A 134 -20.45 2.70 8.17
CA ARG A 134 -21.44 2.09 9.09
C ARG A 134 -20.97 2.01 10.55
N HIS A 135 -19.66 2.08 10.80
CA HIS A 135 -19.06 2.08 12.13
C HIS A 135 -18.63 3.48 12.61
N GLY A 136 -19.22 4.53 12.01
CA GLY A 136 -19.06 5.92 12.47
C GLY A 136 -17.73 6.56 12.10
N PHE A 137 -17.09 6.11 11.02
CA PHE A 137 -15.97 6.82 10.41
C PHE A 137 -16.48 7.86 9.41
N ALA A 138 -15.92 9.07 9.45
CA ALA A 138 -15.92 9.94 8.28
C ALA A 138 -15.01 9.31 7.21
N THR A 139 -15.47 9.23 5.97
CA THR A 139 -14.78 8.48 4.92
C THR A 139 -14.42 9.38 3.75
N SER A 140 -13.15 9.39 3.34
CA SER A 140 -12.69 10.17 2.20
C SER A 140 -11.72 9.37 1.34
N ALA A 141 -11.77 9.60 0.03
CA ALA A 141 -10.80 9.07 -0.92
C ALA A 141 -10.29 10.15 -1.86
N ILE A 142 -8.98 10.16 -2.06
CA ILE A 142 -8.30 11.01 -3.04
C ILE A 142 -7.48 10.09 -3.93
N VAL A 143 -7.91 9.94 -5.19
CA VAL A 143 -7.33 8.95 -6.09
C VAL A 143 -6.80 9.58 -7.36
N ASN A 144 -5.63 9.10 -7.80
CA ASN A 144 -5.03 9.45 -9.07
C ASN A 144 -5.11 8.29 -10.08
N SER A 145 -6.28 7.66 -10.25
CA SER A 145 -6.45 6.76 -11.39
C SER A 145 -7.88 6.68 -11.94
N LEU A 146 -8.03 6.67 -13.26
CA LEU A 146 -9.31 6.47 -13.96
C LEU A 146 -9.90 5.09 -13.61
N TRP A 147 -9.05 4.08 -13.38
CA TRP A 147 -9.47 2.76 -12.91
C TRP A 147 -10.11 2.81 -11.52
N LEU A 148 -9.77 3.81 -10.71
CA LEU A 148 -10.36 4.00 -9.39
C LEU A 148 -11.46 5.06 -9.39
N SER A 149 -11.78 5.66 -10.54
CA SER A 149 -12.84 6.66 -10.66
C SER A 149 -14.22 6.09 -10.32
N THR A 150 -15.20 6.99 -10.22
CA THR A 150 -16.58 6.64 -9.88
C THR A 150 -17.23 5.64 -10.85
N LYS A 151 -16.70 5.50 -12.08
CA LYS A 151 -17.18 4.57 -13.11
C LYS A 151 -17.10 3.09 -12.74
N ASN A 152 -16.18 2.72 -11.84
CA ASN A 152 -15.90 1.31 -11.52
C ASN A 152 -16.47 0.85 -10.18
N GLY A 153 -17.27 1.68 -9.50
CA GLY A 153 -17.99 1.31 -8.27
C GLY A 153 -17.15 1.26 -6.99
N LEU A 154 -15.84 1.54 -7.06
CA LEU A 154 -14.93 1.54 -5.89
C LEU A 154 -15.07 2.77 -4.98
N HIS A 155 -15.70 3.83 -5.47
CA HIS A 155 -16.00 5.06 -4.71
C HIS A 155 -17.10 4.87 -3.65
N ARG A 156 -17.86 3.77 -3.70
CA ARG A 156 -18.99 3.55 -2.80
C ARG A 156 -18.54 3.48 -1.35
N GLY A 157 -19.27 4.19 -0.51
CA GLY A 157 -19.03 4.23 0.94
C GLY A 157 -18.11 5.36 1.40
N PHE A 158 -17.47 6.09 0.49
CA PHE A 158 -16.79 7.35 0.80
C PHE A 158 -17.80 8.51 0.84
N ASP A 159 -17.71 9.35 1.86
CA ASP A 159 -18.51 10.58 1.99
C ASP A 159 -17.96 11.68 1.08
N ASP A 160 -16.63 11.79 1.03
CA ASP A 160 -15.88 12.65 0.11
C ASP A 160 -15.08 11.82 -0.90
N PHE A 161 -15.14 12.17 -2.18
CA PHE A 161 -14.38 11.47 -3.22
C PHE A 161 -13.77 12.46 -4.22
N ALA A 162 -12.45 12.54 -4.25
CA ALA A 162 -11.70 13.38 -5.18
C ALA A 162 -10.93 12.52 -6.18
N TYR A 163 -11.14 12.79 -7.47
CA TYR A 163 -10.34 12.24 -8.55
C TYR A 163 -9.38 13.30 -9.07
N VAL A 164 -8.09 13.04 -8.98
CA VAL A 164 -7.03 13.81 -9.64
C VAL A 164 -6.73 13.14 -10.97
N VAL A 165 -6.80 13.91 -12.05
CA VAL A 165 -6.67 13.39 -13.42
C VAL A 165 -5.25 12.90 -13.66
N GLU A 166 -5.13 11.69 -14.21
CA GLU A 166 -3.82 11.05 -14.52
C GLU A 166 -3.04 11.76 -15.63
N HIS A 167 -3.71 12.46 -16.55
CA HIS A 167 -3.12 12.91 -17.82
C HIS A 167 -2.56 14.33 -17.74
N GLY A 168 -1.31 14.49 -18.20
CA GLY A 168 -0.61 15.77 -18.31
C GLY A 168 0.82 15.72 -17.78
N ALA A 169 1.64 16.70 -18.19
CA ALA A 169 3.04 16.87 -17.77
C ALA A 169 3.20 17.42 -16.33
N GLN A 170 2.13 17.39 -15.53
CA GLN A 170 2.12 17.94 -14.18
C GLN A 170 2.41 16.87 -13.13
N ILE A 171 3.06 17.30 -12.06
CA ILE A 171 3.34 16.51 -10.87
C ILE A 171 2.04 16.34 -10.09
N LYS A 172 1.60 15.11 -9.84
CA LYS A 172 0.25 14.81 -9.29
C LYS A 172 0.30 14.47 -7.81
N ALA A 173 1.40 13.90 -7.32
CA ALA A 173 1.57 13.56 -5.91
C ALA A 173 1.38 14.77 -4.99
N ALA A 174 1.90 15.94 -5.39
CA ALA A 174 1.72 17.18 -4.65
C ALA A 174 0.25 17.58 -4.51
N GLU A 175 -0.55 17.45 -5.57
CA GLU A 175 -1.98 17.76 -5.53
C GLU A 175 -2.76 16.76 -4.64
N ILE A 176 -2.42 15.46 -4.70
CA ILE A 176 -3.00 14.45 -3.80
C ILE A 176 -2.71 14.82 -2.34
N THR A 177 -1.45 15.12 -2.03
CA THR A 177 -1.04 15.49 -0.68
C THR A 177 -1.66 16.81 -0.23
N ASP A 178 -1.77 17.83 -1.09
CA ASP A 178 -2.44 19.09 -0.77
C ASP A 178 -3.90 18.88 -0.37
N LYS A 179 -4.63 18.08 -1.16
CA LYS A 179 -6.02 17.75 -0.85
C LYS A 179 -6.11 16.93 0.45
N ALA A 180 -5.18 16.01 0.69
CA ALA A 180 -5.15 15.21 1.91
C ALA A 180 -4.89 16.06 3.15
N VAL A 181 -3.87 16.92 3.13
CA VAL A 181 -3.53 17.86 4.20
C VAL A 181 -4.71 18.78 4.51
N LYS A 182 -5.35 19.33 3.47
CA LYS A 182 -6.56 20.14 3.63
C LYS A 182 -7.68 19.35 4.30
N TRP A 183 -7.99 18.16 3.78
CA TRP A 183 -9.07 17.34 4.34
C TRP A 183 -8.80 16.95 5.80
N LEU A 184 -7.56 16.60 6.14
CA LEU A 184 -7.11 16.32 7.51
C LEU A 184 -7.25 17.54 8.42
N SER A 185 -6.99 18.75 7.92
CA SER A 185 -7.17 19.98 8.71
C SER A 185 -8.65 20.27 9.04
N GLU A 186 -9.57 19.82 8.20
CA GLU A 186 -11.02 20.03 8.33
C GLU A 186 -11.72 18.89 9.09
N ASN A 187 -11.11 17.71 9.18
CA ASN A 187 -11.72 16.48 9.70
C ASN A 187 -10.86 15.72 10.73
N GLY A 188 -9.72 16.26 11.14
CA GLY A 188 -8.78 15.60 12.04
C GLY A 188 -9.31 15.37 13.46
N ASP A 189 -10.37 16.08 13.86
CA ASP A 189 -11.11 15.91 15.11
C ASP A 189 -12.13 14.75 15.06
N LYS A 190 -12.48 14.28 13.86
CA LYS A 190 -13.37 13.15 13.65
C LYS A 190 -12.60 11.84 13.67
N ARG A 191 -13.32 10.75 13.93
CA ARG A 191 -12.82 9.42 13.61
C ARG A 191 -12.92 9.21 12.09
N PHE A 192 -11.82 8.93 11.41
CA PHE A 192 -11.82 8.86 9.95
C PHE A 192 -11.11 7.66 9.30
N PHE A 193 -11.56 7.36 8.08
CA PHE A 193 -10.90 6.49 7.12
C PHE A 193 -10.58 7.31 5.86
N LEU A 194 -9.29 7.50 5.59
CA LEU A 194 -8.80 8.23 4.42
C LEU A 194 -8.05 7.26 3.50
N PHE A 195 -8.50 7.15 2.25
CA PHE A 195 -7.80 6.39 1.21
C PHE A 195 -7.07 7.35 0.26
N LEU A 196 -5.76 7.18 0.13
CA LEU A 196 -4.91 7.96 -0.77
C LEU A 196 -4.30 7.03 -1.81
N HIS A 197 -4.43 7.41 -3.08
CA HIS A 197 -3.82 6.69 -4.19
C HIS A 197 -2.98 7.61 -5.06
N TYR A 198 -1.68 7.34 -5.10
CA TYR A 198 -0.69 8.05 -5.90
C TYR A 198 -0.34 7.24 -7.15
N TYR A 199 -0.12 7.92 -8.27
CA TYR A 199 0.17 7.29 -9.57
C TYR A 199 1.50 7.75 -10.16
N ASP A 200 2.22 8.67 -9.53
CA ASP A 200 3.43 9.31 -10.05
C ASP A 200 4.62 8.35 -10.27
N VAL A 201 4.57 7.15 -9.67
CA VAL A 201 5.55 6.07 -9.91
C VAL A 201 5.20 5.25 -11.17
N HIS A 202 3.95 5.32 -11.62
CA HIS A 202 3.49 4.72 -12.88
C HIS A 202 4.09 5.48 -14.07
N SER A 203 4.24 4.79 -15.21
CA SER A 203 4.59 5.45 -16.46
C SER A 203 3.53 6.48 -16.89
N ASP A 204 3.87 7.58 -17.53
CA ASP A 204 5.21 7.98 -17.97
C ASP A 204 6.09 8.41 -16.78
N TYR A 205 7.36 8.01 -16.78
CA TYR A 205 8.29 8.32 -15.68
C TYR A 205 8.69 9.80 -15.69
N ILE A 206 7.84 10.63 -15.08
CA ILE A 206 7.97 12.09 -15.04
C ILE A 206 8.30 12.52 -13.61
N ALA A 207 9.48 13.09 -13.45
CA ALA A 207 9.91 13.73 -12.21
C ALA A 207 10.47 15.13 -12.48
N SER A 208 10.40 16.01 -11.49
CA SER A 208 10.98 17.35 -11.62
C SER A 208 12.52 17.28 -11.75
N PRO A 209 13.16 18.31 -12.36
CA PRO A 209 14.62 18.34 -12.50
C PRO A 209 15.39 18.14 -11.18
N LYS A 210 14.82 18.55 -10.04
CA LYS A 210 15.40 18.34 -8.69
C LYS A 210 15.65 16.85 -8.42
N TYR A 211 14.70 15.98 -8.78
CA TYR A 211 14.79 14.54 -8.50
C TYR A 211 15.57 13.81 -9.58
N LEU A 212 15.36 14.18 -10.86
CA LEU A 212 16.11 13.60 -11.98
C LEU A 212 17.63 13.74 -11.78
N LYS A 213 18.09 14.92 -11.34
CA LYS A 213 19.50 15.20 -11.09
C LYS A 213 20.17 14.26 -10.07
N GLN A 214 19.40 13.66 -9.16
CA GLN A 214 19.94 12.76 -8.13
C GLN A 214 20.38 11.40 -8.70
N TYR A 215 19.81 11.01 -9.84
CA TYR A 215 20.08 9.74 -10.51
C TYR A 215 20.62 9.95 -11.93
N GLU A 216 20.99 11.18 -12.29
CA GLU A 216 21.43 11.54 -13.63
C GLU A 216 22.77 10.88 -13.95
N THR A 217 22.80 10.19 -15.08
CA THR A 217 24.00 9.60 -15.67
C THR A 217 24.04 9.94 -17.16
N PRO A 218 25.23 10.16 -17.77
CA PRO A 218 25.32 10.39 -19.21
C PRO A 218 24.61 9.28 -19.99
N TYR A 219 23.63 9.67 -20.80
CA TYR A 219 22.79 8.74 -21.54
C TYR A 219 22.67 9.18 -23.00
N LYS A 220 22.84 8.22 -23.92
CA LYS A 220 22.79 8.44 -25.38
C LYS A 220 21.84 7.47 -26.09
N GLY A 221 21.06 6.70 -25.34
CA GLY A 221 20.06 5.80 -25.89
C GLY A 221 18.76 6.52 -26.22
N PHE A 222 17.70 5.76 -26.47
CA PHE A 222 16.42 6.30 -26.93
C PHE A 222 15.25 6.11 -25.95
N ALA A 223 15.44 5.38 -24.86
CA ALA A 223 14.40 5.16 -23.86
C ALA A 223 13.99 6.46 -23.18
N ASP A 224 12.69 6.69 -23.10
CA ASP A 224 12.09 7.92 -22.55
C ASP A 224 11.19 7.67 -21.33
N GLY A 225 11.03 6.40 -20.92
CA GLY A 225 10.18 6.03 -19.79
C GLY A 225 8.68 6.21 -20.04
N THR A 226 8.26 6.44 -21.29
CA THR A 226 6.85 6.60 -21.64
C THR A 226 6.13 5.25 -21.75
N THR A 227 4.87 5.25 -21.38
CA THR A 227 3.92 4.15 -21.58
C THR A 227 3.89 3.72 -23.04
N GLY A 228 4.00 4.67 -23.97
CA GLY A 228 4.07 4.39 -25.40
C GLY A 228 5.23 3.48 -25.76
N GLN A 229 6.46 3.82 -25.34
CA GLN A 229 7.61 2.96 -25.61
C GLN A 229 7.53 1.62 -24.85
N LEU A 230 7.09 1.62 -23.58
CA LEU A 230 6.91 0.37 -22.83
C LEU A 230 5.95 -0.59 -23.54
N LEU A 231 4.90 -0.07 -24.19
CA LEU A 231 3.99 -0.87 -25.01
C LEU A 231 4.64 -1.36 -26.31
N LEU A 232 5.48 -0.57 -26.96
CA LEU A 232 6.25 -1.01 -28.13
C LEU A 232 7.20 -2.16 -27.74
N HIS A 233 7.89 -2.04 -26.61
CA HIS A 233 8.76 -3.08 -26.09
C HIS A 233 7.97 -4.35 -25.74
N ARG A 234 6.83 -4.22 -25.05
CA ARG A 234 5.93 -5.35 -24.75
C ARG A 234 5.46 -6.09 -26.01
N ARG A 235 5.27 -5.37 -27.11
CA ARG A 235 4.91 -5.92 -28.44
C ARG A 235 6.12 -6.44 -29.23
N ARG A 236 7.33 -6.39 -28.66
CA ARG A 236 8.59 -6.78 -29.29
C ARG A 236 8.90 -5.98 -30.57
N LEU A 237 8.46 -4.72 -30.61
CA LEU A 237 8.75 -3.80 -31.72
C LEU A 237 10.04 -3.00 -31.51
N ILE A 238 10.48 -2.89 -30.26
CA ILE A 238 11.76 -2.30 -29.86
C ILE A 238 12.42 -3.20 -28.80
N GLU A 239 13.75 -3.19 -28.78
CA GLU A 239 14.54 -3.84 -27.74
C GLU A 239 15.36 -2.79 -27.01
N TYR A 240 15.38 -2.87 -25.68
CA TYR A 240 16.17 -1.99 -24.85
C TYR A 240 17.54 -2.57 -24.61
N SER A 241 18.57 -1.75 -24.83
CA SER A 241 19.91 -2.04 -24.37
C SER A 241 19.97 -1.99 -22.84
N ARG A 242 21.08 -2.48 -22.27
CA ARG A 242 21.33 -2.32 -20.84
C ARG A 242 21.33 -0.85 -20.41
N ALA A 243 21.90 0.05 -21.23
CA ALA A 243 21.93 1.47 -20.93
C ALA A 243 20.52 2.10 -20.94
N ASP A 244 19.64 1.63 -21.82
CA ASP A 244 18.24 2.05 -21.85
C ASP A 244 17.48 1.62 -20.59
N MET A 245 17.70 0.37 -20.16
CA MET A 245 17.11 -0.15 -18.91
C MET A 245 17.62 0.61 -17.69
N GLU A 246 18.92 0.85 -17.59
CA GLU A 246 19.51 1.64 -16.50
C GLU A 246 18.98 3.08 -16.49
N HIS A 247 18.80 3.70 -17.65
CA HIS A 247 18.17 5.02 -17.75
C HIS A 247 16.72 5.01 -17.26
N MET A 248 15.89 4.04 -17.67
CA MET A 248 14.52 3.92 -17.18
C MET A 248 14.44 3.69 -15.67
N VAL A 249 15.37 2.91 -15.10
CA VAL A 249 15.48 2.73 -13.63
C VAL A 249 15.81 4.07 -12.95
N ASN A 250 16.68 4.89 -13.52
CA ASN A 250 16.97 6.22 -12.96
C ASN A 250 15.73 7.14 -12.97
N LEU A 251 14.93 7.11 -14.05
CA LEU A 251 13.68 7.87 -14.13
C LEU A 251 12.65 7.38 -13.10
N TYR A 252 12.53 6.06 -12.96
CA TYR A 252 11.64 5.41 -12.00
C TYR A 252 12.03 5.75 -10.55
N ASP A 253 13.30 5.61 -10.19
CA ASP A 253 13.83 5.96 -8.87
C ASP A 253 13.61 7.45 -8.53
N ALA A 254 13.71 8.34 -9.53
CA ALA A 254 13.40 9.76 -9.36
C ALA A 254 11.90 10.00 -9.05
N GLY A 255 11.01 9.24 -9.70
CA GLY A 255 9.57 9.27 -9.43
C GLY A 255 9.23 8.77 -8.03
N ILE A 256 9.92 7.72 -7.55
CA ILE A 256 9.77 7.22 -6.17
C ILE A 256 10.16 8.31 -5.18
N LEU A 257 11.35 8.90 -5.31
CA LEU A 257 11.83 9.91 -4.37
C LEU A 257 10.94 11.16 -4.36
N GLN A 258 10.45 11.58 -5.52
CA GLN A 258 9.48 12.68 -5.60
C GLN A 258 8.19 12.37 -4.83
N THR A 259 7.68 11.14 -4.96
CA THR A 259 6.47 10.70 -4.25
C THR A 259 6.72 10.56 -2.75
N ASP A 260 7.89 10.07 -2.37
CA ASP A 260 8.32 9.92 -0.97
C ASP A 260 8.42 11.27 -0.24
N ASP A 261 8.95 12.31 -0.89
CA ASP A 261 8.96 13.69 -0.35
C ASP A 261 7.53 14.20 -0.05
N GLU A 262 6.54 13.83 -0.88
CA GLU A 262 5.14 14.18 -0.64
C GLU A 262 4.51 13.36 0.49
N LEU A 263 4.91 12.09 0.66
CA LEU A 263 4.52 11.30 1.83
C LEU A 263 5.12 11.86 3.12
N LEU A 264 6.37 12.35 3.08
CA LEU A 264 6.99 13.02 4.22
C LEU A 264 6.18 14.23 4.67
N ARG A 265 5.66 15.01 3.71
CA ARG A 265 4.79 16.15 3.99
C ARG A 265 3.46 15.73 4.62
N LEU A 266 2.88 14.62 4.16
CA LEU A 266 1.65 14.06 4.72
C LEU A 266 1.83 13.56 6.15
N ILE A 267 2.89 12.80 6.44
CA ILE A 267 3.09 12.19 7.76
C ILE A 267 3.49 13.20 8.84
N ASN A 268 4.02 14.35 8.43
CA ASN A 268 4.36 15.46 9.32
C ASN A 268 3.21 16.43 9.56
N VAL A 269 2.00 16.15 9.05
CA VAL A 269 0.82 16.93 9.40
C VAL A 269 0.58 16.81 10.91
N PRO A 270 0.61 17.91 11.67
CA PRO A 270 0.36 17.86 13.09
C PRO A 270 -1.11 17.46 13.32
N PHE A 271 -1.33 16.30 13.93
CA PHE A 271 -2.63 15.99 14.50
C PHE A 271 -2.80 16.87 15.75
N ARG A 272 -3.96 17.52 15.88
CA ARG A 272 -4.31 18.15 17.15
C ARG A 272 -4.42 17.02 18.17
N ASP A 273 -3.46 16.92 19.07
CA ASP A 273 -3.60 16.10 20.26
C ASP A 273 -4.88 16.58 20.96
N GLY A 274 -5.84 15.66 21.11
CA GLY A 274 -7.06 15.89 21.89
C GLY A 274 -6.77 15.96 23.38
#